data_AF-A0A2G9WV84-F1
#
_entry.id   AF-A0A2G9WV84-F1
#
_cell.length_a   1.000
_cell.length_b   1.000
_cell.length_c   1.000
_cell.angle_alpha   90.00
_cell.angle_beta   90.00
_cell.angle_gamma   90.00
#
_symmetry.space_group_name_H-M   'P 1'
#
loop_
_entity.id
_entity.type
_entity.pdbx_description
1 polymer ?
#
loop_
_entity_poly.entity_id
_entity_poly.type
_entity_poly.pdbx_seq_one_letter_code
_entity_poly.pdbx_strand_id
1 'polypeptide(L)'
;MTGDDLHAAKATLGEMWAVGRPLRNSELGRALRLSGRDPGRSIEDYITGKTRISGPVSVAVEMMLAGAMPPDPLDSVVVRGSRRGS
;
A
#
# COMPACT_ATOMS: atom_id res chain seq x y z
N MET A 1 13.77 -5.97 0.30
CA MET A 1 12.99 -4.74 0.56
C MET A 1 13.18 -4.26 1.99
N THR A 2 13.43 -2.97 2.16
CA THR A 2 13.53 -2.24 3.44
C THR A 2 12.26 -1.43 3.72
N GLY A 3 12.18 -0.82 4.92
CA GLY A 3 11.09 0.11 5.25
C GLY A 3 11.07 1.35 4.34
N ASP A 4 12.24 1.87 3.97
CA ASP A 4 12.38 3.00 3.05
C ASP A 4 11.94 2.62 1.63
N ASP A 5 12.31 1.42 1.16
CA ASP A 5 11.83 0.90 -0.13
C ASP A 5 10.30 0.81 -0.15
N LEU A 6 9.69 0.32 0.93
CA LEU A 6 8.24 0.22 1.06
C LEU A 6 7.58 1.61 1.11
N HIS A 7 8.23 2.58 1.77
CA HIS A 7 7.77 3.95 1.79
C HIS A 7 7.81 4.60 0.39
N ALA A 8 8.89 4.38 -0.36
CA ALA A 8 9.04 4.85 -1.74
C ALA A 8 8.03 4.18 -2.68
N ALA A 9 7.80 2.87 -2.53
CA ALA A 9 6.83 2.12 -3.33
C ALA A 9 5.42 2.72 -3.27
N LYS A 10 5.01 3.29 -2.13
CA LYS A 10 3.70 3.97 -2.01
C LYS A 10 3.54 5.13 -2.98
N ALA A 11 4.60 5.88 -3.27
CA ALA A 11 4.57 6.99 -4.22
C ALA A 11 4.40 6.44 -5.64
N THR A 12 5.27 5.52 -6.04
CA THR A 12 5.26 4.90 -7.37
C THR A 12 3.92 4.22 -7.67
N LEU A 13 3.39 3.42 -6.75
CA LEU A 13 2.09 2.76 -6.93
C LEU A 13 0.94 3.77 -7.00
N GLY A 14 1.03 4.87 -6.24
CA GLY A 14 0.05 5.96 -6.31
C GLY A 14 -0.01 6.63 -7.69
N GLU A 15 1.13 6.76 -8.36
CA GLU A 15 1.22 7.25 -9.74
C GLU A 15 0.71 6.20 -10.74
N MET A 16 1.20 4.96 -10.64
CA MET A 16 0.81 3.85 -11.53
C MET A 16 -0.69 3.59 -11.52
N TRP A 17 -1.35 3.73 -10.37
CA TRP A 17 -2.79 3.50 -10.21
C TRP A 17 -3.62 4.78 -10.37
N ALA A 18 -3.03 5.87 -10.89
CA ALA A 18 -3.68 7.15 -11.13
C ALA A 18 -4.42 7.73 -9.90
N VAL A 19 -3.85 7.52 -8.71
CA VAL A 19 -4.38 8.06 -7.44
C VAL A 19 -4.01 9.54 -7.27
N GLY A 20 -2.93 9.99 -7.91
CA GLY A 20 -2.47 11.39 -7.87
C GLY A 20 -1.79 11.81 -6.57
N ARG A 21 -1.46 10.83 -5.71
CA ARG A 21 -0.70 11.00 -4.48
C ARG A 21 -0.10 9.65 -4.08
N PRO A 22 0.90 9.61 -3.18
CA PRO A 22 1.31 8.38 -2.55
C PRO A 22 0.13 7.67 -1.88
N LEU A 23 0.14 6.34 -1.93
CA LEU A 23 -0.84 5.52 -1.21
C LEU A 23 -0.77 5.79 0.29
N ARG A 24 -1.91 5.75 0.96
CA ARG A 24 -1.98 5.69 2.43
C ARG A 24 -1.57 4.30 2.88
N ASN A 25 -1.08 4.20 4.13
CA ASN A 25 -0.73 2.91 4.71
C ASN A 25 -1.89 1.91 4.67
N SER A 26 -3.12 2.36 4.95
CA SER A 26 -4.31 1.51 4.90
C SER A 26 -4.66 1.04 3.48
N GLU A 27 -4.36 1.82 2.46
CA GLU A 27 -4.59 1.44 1.06
C GLU A 27 -3.60 0.36 0.63
N LEU A 28 -2.30 0.56 0.92
CA LEU A 28 -1.29 -0.45 0.64
C LEU A 28 -1.53 -1.73 1.46
N GLY A 29 -1.93 -1.61 2.72
CA GLY A 29 -2.27 -2.75 3.56
C GLY A 29 -3.46 -3.55 3.02
N ARG A 30 -4.47 -2.88 2.46
CA ARG A 30 -5.60 -3.54 1.77
C ARG A 30 -5.17 -4.21 0.47
N ALA A 31 -4.37 -3.51 -0.35
CA ALA A 31 -3.83 -4.07 -1.60
C ALA A 31 -3.06 -5.39 -1.36
N LEU A 32 -2.38 -5.48 -0.22
CA LEU A 32 -1.62 -6.65 0.23
C LEU A 32 -2.46 -7.68 1.00
N ARG A 33 -3.77 -7.44 1.18
CA ARG A 33 -4.67 -8.26 2.00
C ARG A 33 -4.14 -8.53 3.41
N LEU A 34 -3.49 -7.55 4.02
CA LEU A 34 -3.03 -7.69 5.40
C LEU A 34 -4.24 -7.82 6.33
N SER A 35 -4.27 -8.90 7.11
CA SER A 35 -5.32 -9.18 8.08
C SER A 35 -5.18 -8.33 9.33
N GLY A 36 -6.29 -7.79 9.85
CA GLY A 36 -6.31 -7.08 11.13
C GLY A 36 -7.36 -5.96 11.16
N ARG A 37 -7.56 -5.38 12.35
CA ARG A 37 -8.50 -4.25 12.54
C ARG A 37 -8.05 -2.99 11.81
N ASP A 38 -6.73 -2.80 11.66
CA ASP A 38 -6.12 -1.70 10.94
C ASP A 38 -4.95 -2.21 10.09
N PRO A 39 -5.18 -2.53 8.80
CA PRO A 39 -4.12 -3.00 7.91
C PRO A 39 -3.05 -1.94 7.65
N GLY A 40 -3.34 -0.65 7.90
CA GLY A 40 -2.35 0.42 7.78
C GLY A 40 -1.28 0.37 8.86
N ARG A 41 -1.61 -0.16 10.05
CA ARG A 41 -0.66 -0.29 11.14
C ARG A 41 0.50 -1.24 10.83
N SER A 42 0.23 -2.34 10.12
CA SER A 42 1.29 -3.26 9.69
C SER A 42 2.26 -2.59 8.73
N ILE A 43 1.77 -1.77 7.80
CA ILE A 43 2.63 -0.99 6.89
C ILE A 43 3.48 0.02 7.65
N GLU A 44 2.91 0.69 8.66
CA GLU A 44 3.67 1.60 9.52
C GLU A 44 4.76 0.87 10.32
N ASP A 45 4.42 -0.28 10.92
CA ASP A 45 5.39 -1.10 11.66
C ASP A 45 6.52 -1.60 10.74
N TYR A 46 6.25 -1.86 9.45
CA TYR A 46 7.27 -2.19 8.45
C TYR A 46 8.17 -1.01 8.09
N ILE A 47 7.59 0.17 7.84
CA ILE A 47 8.34 1.37 7.45
C ILE A 47 9.26 1.84 8.60
N THR A 48 8.75 1.81 9.83
CA THR A 48 9.52 2.21 11.03
C THR A 48 10.52 1.16 11.49
N GLY A 49 10.55 -0.02 10.86
CA GLY A 49 11.43 -1.12 11.22
C GLY A 49 11.05 -1.86 12.51
N LYS A 50 9.90 -1.53 13.12
CA LYS A 50 9.39 -2.22 14.31
C LYS A 50 9.06 -3.69 14.02
N THR A 51 8.58 -3.99 12.81
CA THR A 51 8.38 -5.35 12.33
C THR A 51 9.17 -5.56 11.05
N ARG A 52 9.83 -6.71 10.90
CA ARG A 52 10.50 -7.06 9.64
C ARG A 52 9.46 -7.33 8.56
N ILE A 53 9.70 -6.79 7.36
CA ILE A 53 8.90 -7.09 6.16
C ILE A 53 9.04 -8.58 5.83
N SER A 54 7.91 -9.28 5.68
CA SER A 54 7.92 -10.70 5.32
C SER A 54 8.25 -10.89 3.84
N GLY A 55 8.83 -12.05 3.49
CA GLY A 55 9.13 -12.40 2.10
C GLY A 55 7.93 -12.27 1.16
N PRO A 56 6.73 -12.81 1.51
CA PRO A 56 5.54 -12.66 0.68
C PRO A 56 5.12 -11.20 0.45
N VAL A 57 5.26 -10.33 1.45
CA VAL A 57 4.97 -8.89 1.30
C VAL A 57 5.96 -8.25 0.34
N SER A 58 7.27 -8.55 0.47
CA SER A 58 8.31 -8.03 -0.45
C SER A 58 7.98 -8.40 -1.89
N VAL A 59 7.71 -9.69 -2.16
CA VAL A 59 7.40 -10.20 -3.50
C VAL A 59 6.14 -9.53 -4.06
N ALA A 60 5.07 -9.44 -3.27
CA ALA A 60 3.82 -8.83 -3.74
C ALA A 60 4.02 -7.36 -4.13
N VAL A 61 4.78 -6.58 -3.35
CA VAL A 61 5.09 -5.18 -3.68
C VAL A 61 5.96 -5.10 -4.92
N GLU A 62 6.97 -5.95 -5.07
CA GLU A 62 7.82 -6.01 -6.27
C GLU A 62 7.01 -6.33 -7.54
N MET A 63 6.09 -7.29 -7.46
CA MET A 63 5.19 -7.61 -8.58
C MET A 63 4.27 -6.43 -8.94
N MET A 64 3.73 -5.73 -7.94
CA MET A 64 2.89 -4.55 -8.18
C MET A 64 3.69 -3.41 -8.81
N LEU A 65 4.93 -3.18 -8.37
CA LEU A 65 5.85 -2.22 -8.99
C LEU A 65 6.22 -2.60 -10.43
N ALA A 66 6.19 -3.90 -10.75
CA ALA A 66 6.35 -4.40 -12.12
C ALA A 66 5.07 -4.32 -12.98
N GLY A 67 3.97 -3.77 -12.45
CA GLY A 67 2.71 -3.56 -13.17
C GLY A 67 1.61 -4.56 -12.84
N ALA A 68 1.82 -5.51 -11.91
CA ALA A 68 0.74 -6.34 -11.43
C ALA A 68 -0.31 -5.51 -10.67
N MET A 69 -1.57 -5.89 -10.78
CA MET A 69 -2.66 -5.28 -10.03
C MET A 69 -2.87 -5.98 -8.69
N PRO A 70 -3.35 -5.27 -7.65
CA PRO A 70 -3.81 -5.93 -6.44
C PRO A 70 -4.96 -6.90 -6.76
N PRO A 71 -5.15 -7.94 -5.93
CA PRO A 71 -6.17 -8.96 -6.17
C PRO A 71 -7.59 -8.43 -6.02
N ASP A 72 -7.78 -7.32 -5.29
CA ASP A 72 -9.07 -6.65 -5.13
C ASP A 72 -9.15 -5.41 -6.03
N PRO A 73 -10.35 -5.06 -6.54
CA PRO A 73 -10.53 -3.88 -7.40
C PRO A 73 -9.99 -2.58 -6.78
N LEU A 74 -9.35 -1.73 -7.58
CA LEU A 74 -8.68 -0.52 -7.08
C LEU A 74 -9.62 0.44 -6.34
N ASP A 75 -10.89 0.51 -6.71
CA ASP A 75 -11.92 1.30 -6.05
C ASP A 75 -12.26 0.79 -4.63
N SER A 76 -12.05 -0.49 -4.36
CA SER A 76 -12.18 -1.09 -3.02
C SER A 76 -10.94 -0.85 -2.14
N VAL A 77 -9.78 -0.73 -2.78
CA VAL A 77 -8.48 -0.51 -2.12
C VAL A 77 -8.26 0.98 -1.82
N VAL A 78 -8.50 1.84 -2.81
CA VAL A 78 -8.24 3.28 -2.78
C VAL A 78 -9.52 4.02 -2.42
N VAL A 79 -9.57 4.56 -1.21
CA VAL A 79 -10.71 5.41 -0.81
C VAL A 79 -10.49 6.79 -1.41
N ARG A 80 -11.25 7.11 -2.47
CA ARG A 80 -11.37 8.49 -2.93
C ARG A 80 -11.98 9.28 -1.78
N GLY A 81 -11.19 10.15 -1.16
CA GLY A 81 -11.69 11.02 -0.09
C GLY A 81 -12.93 11.73 -0.60
N SER A 82 -14.07 11.54 0.07
CA SER A 82 -15.27 12.31 -0.22
C SER A 82 -14.86 13.77 -0.26
N ARG A 83 -15.08 14.44 -1.39
CA ARG A 83 -15.20 15.89 -1.39
C ARG A 83 -16.27 16.19 -0.35
N ARG A 84 -15.88 16.69 0.83
CA ARG A 84 -16.84 17.34 1.72
C ARG A 84 -17.33 18.53 0.91
N GLY A 85 -18.55 18.41 0.41
CA GLY A 85 -19.26 19.54 -0.19
C GLY A 85 -19.22 20.69 0.80
N SER A 86 -18.71 21.82 0.32
CA SER A 86 -18.92 23.13 0.94
C SER A 86 -20.38 23.53 0.83
#